data_AF-A0AAV0H5R5-F1
#
_entry.id   AF-A0AAV0H5R5-F1
#
_cell.length_a   1.000
_cell.length_b   1.000
_cell.length_c   1.000
_cell.angle_alpha   90.00
_cell.angle_beta   90.00
_cell.angle_gamma   90.00
#
_symmetry.space_group_name_H-M   'P 1'
#
loop_
_entity.id
_entity.type
_entity.pdbx_description
1 polymer ?
#
loop_
_entity_poly.entity_id
_entity_poly.type
_entity_poly.pdbx_seq_one_letter_code
_entity_poly.pdbx_strand_id
1 'polypeptide(L)'
;MTVWDPYKRLGVSPYANEEEVWGARNFLLEQYSGHEGSEESIEAAFERLLMTNFKQSKKTKINLKTRLKKQVDESPAWVKNLLSFVELPPMDIIFRRLFLFAFIGGWSIMNSAEGGPAFQVCSIFAMIPITECVSSYLIPRMLVWFSEMLDLAKYEYGV
;
A
#
# COMPACT_ATOMS: atom_id res chain seq x y z
N MET A 1 36.04 6.75 -19.44
CA MET A 1 35.14 6.24 -20.50
C MET A 1 34.19 7.36 -20.88
N THR A 2 34.24 7.84 -22.12
CA THR A 2 33.28 8.81 -22.65
C THR A 2 31.91 8.15 -22.66
N VAL A 3 31.03 8.58 -21.75
CA VAL A 3 29.67 8.08 -21.61
C VAL A 3 28.94 8.36 -22.92
N TRP A 4 28.78 7.33 -23.74
CA TRP A 4 27.96 7.41 -24.94
C TRP A 4 26.52 7.74 -24.53
N ASP A 5 25.88 8.60 -25.30
CA ASP A 5 24.51 9.05 -25.05
C ASP A 5 23.55 7.84 -25.05
N PRO A 6 22.86 7.54 -23.93
CA PRO A 6 22.05 6.33 -23.80
C PRO A 6 20.89 6.30 -24.82
N TYR A 7 20.34 7.44 -25.19
CA TYR A 7 19.30 7.53 -26.21
C TYR A 7 19.82 7.07 -27.58
N LYS A 8 21.04 7.50 -27.93
CA LYS A 8 21.70 7.05 -29.17
C LYS A 8 22.12 5.58 -29.11
N ARG A 9 22.42 5.03 -27.94
CA ARG A 9 22.77 3.59 -27.80
C ARG A 9 21.55 2.70 -28.07
N LEU A 10 20.39 3.10 -27.56
CA LEU A 10 19.12 2.40 -27.74
C LEU A 10 18.41 2.74 -29.06
N GLY A 11 18.87 3.76 -29.78
CA GLY A 11 18.26 4.18 -31.05
C GLY A 11 16.92 4.87 -30.87
N VAL A 12 16.68 5.46 -29.69
CA VAL A 12 15.40 6.10 -29.33
C VAL A 12 15.55 7.62 -29.26
N SER A 13 14.43 8.32 -29.48
CA SER A 13 14.37 9.77 -29.33
C SER A 13 14.62 10.19 -27.87
N PRO A 14 15.23 11.37 -27.60
CA PRO A 14 15.31 11.95 -26.26
C PRO A 14 13.94 12.14 -25.57
N TYR A 15 12.87 12.19 -26.36
CA TYR A 15 11.49 12.36 -25.89
C TYR A 15 10.68 11.06 -25.95
N ALA A 16 11.34 9.91 -26.14
CA ALA A 16 10.69 8.62 -26.25
C ALA A 16 9.90 8.27 -24.97
N ASN A 17 8.75 7.61 -25.15
CA ASN A 17 7.96 7.10 -24.03
C ASN A 17 8.65 5.89 -23.37
N GLU A 18 8.31 5.57 -22.12
CA GLU A 18 8.86 4.39 -21.44
C GLU A 18 8.65 3.12 -22.26
N GLU A 19 7.46 2.93 -22.83
CA GLU A 19 7.14 1.75 -23.66
C GLU A 19 8.06 1.60 -24.88
N GLU A 20 8.45 2.71 -25.53
CA GLU A 20 9.37 2.70 -26.66
C GLU A 20 10.78 2.32 -26.21
N VAL A 21 11.22 2.80 -25.04
CA VAL A 21 12.52 2.45 -24.45
C VAL A 21 12.59 0.97 -24.11
N TRP A 22 11.52 0.42 -23.51
CA TRP A 22 11.40 -1.01 -23.20
C TRP A 22 11.35 -1.87 -24.47
N GLY A 23 10.60 -1.43 -25.49
CA GLY A 23 10.53 -2.09 -26.79
C GLY A 23 11.88 -2.11 -27.50
N ALA A 24 12.60 -0.99 -27.52
CA ALA A 24 13.94 -0.89 -28.11
C ALA A 24 14.95 -1.80 -27.39
N ARG A 25 14.93 -1.84 -26.06
CA ARG A 25 15.78 -2.74 -25.27
C ARG A 25 15.51 -4.21 -25.61
N ASN A 26 14.25 -4.62 -25.66
CA ASN A 26 13.89 -6.00 -25.98
C ASN A 26 14.28 -6.37 -27.41
N PHE A 27 14.01 -5.50 -28.38
CA PHE A 27 14.42 -5.71 -29.77
C PHE A 27 15.95 -5.86 -29.90
N LEU A 28 16.72 -4.99 -29.25
CA LEU A 28 18.18 -5.02 -29.33
C LEU A 28 18.78 -6.24 -28.62
N LEU A 29 18.23 -6.68 -27.49
CA LEU A 29 18.71 -7.89 -26.82
C LEU A 29 18.41 -9.15 -27.62
N GLU A 30 17.26 -9.20 -28.30
CA GLU A 30 16.96 -10.30 -29.21
C GLU A 30 17.89 -10.31 -30.44
N GLN A 31 18.20 -9.12 -30.99
CA GLN A 31 19.12 -8.97 -32.12
C GLN A 31 20.57 -9.35 -31.79
N TYR A 32 21.04 -8.99 -30.60
CA TYR A 32 22.43 -9.20 -30.16
C TYR A 32 22.59 -10.41 -29.22
N SER A 33 21.60 -11.32 -29.21
CA SER A 33 21.61 -12.48 -28.33
C SER A 33 22.91 -13.29 -28.48
N GLY A 34 23.67 -13.42 -27.39
CA GLY A 34 24.94 -14.15 -27.35
C GLY A 34 26.20 -13.31 -27.58
N HIS A 35 26.07 -11.99 -27.75
CA HIS A 35 27.22 -11.08 -27.81
C HIS A 35 27.32 -10.25 -26.52
N GLU A 36 27.96 -10.81 -25.50
CA GLU A 36 28.01 -10.30 -24.11
C GLU A 36 28.33 -8.80 -24.01
N GLY A 37 29.38 -8.31 -24.69
CA GLY A 37 29.75 -6.90 -24.61
C GLY A 37 28.74 -5.94 -25.26
N SER A 38 27.96 -6.42 -26.24
CA SER A 38 26.89 -5.62 -26.85
C SER A 38 25.69 -5.57 -25.91
N GLU A 39 25.30 -6.71 -25.34
CA GLU A 39 24.23 -6.83 -24.34
C GLU A 39 24.52 -5.95 -23.12
N GLU A 40 25.71 -6.04 -22.53
CA GLU A 40 26.13 -5.24 -21.37
C GLU A 40 25.97 -3.75 -21.64
N SER A 41 26.39 -3.30 -22.83
CA SER A 41 26.30 -1.88 -23.19
C SER A 41 24.87 -1.40 -23.47
N ILE A 42 23.97 -2.28 -23.93
CA ILE A 42 22.54 -1.99 -24.12
C ILE A 42 21.88 -1.86 -22.75
N GLU A 43 22.18 -2.81 -21.85
CA GLU A 43 21.61 -2.86 -20.51
C GLU A 43 22.10 -1.69 -19.64
N ALA A 44 23.38 -1.34 -19.75
CA ALA A 44 23.95 -0.16 -19.09
C ALA A 44 23.34 1.16 -19.58
N ALA A 45 22.99 1.26 -20.87
CA ALA A 45 22.28 2.43 -21.40
C ALA A 45 20.84 2.51 -20.87
N PHE A 46 20.16 1.37 -20.80
CA PHE A 46 18.81 1.26 -20.25
C PHE A 46 18.77 1.60 -18.75
N GLU A 47 19.70 1.07 -17.95
CA GLU A 47 19.78 1.36 -16.51
C GLU A 47 19.97 2.86 -16.25
N ARG A 48 20.81 3.53 -17.05
CA ARG A 48 21.00 4.98 -16.94
C ARG A 48 19.71 5.75 -17.19
N LEU A 49 18.95 5.40 -18.23
CA LEU A 49 17.65 6.02 -18.49
C LEU A 49 16.68 5.78 -17.32
N LEU A 50 16.62 4.56 -16.80
CA LEU A 50 15.79 4.21 -15.66
C LEU A 50 16.15 5.07 -14.43
N MET A 51 17.44 5.16 -14.11
CA MET A 51 17.95 5.99 -13.02
C MET A 51 17.58 7.48 -13.21
N THR A 52 17.67 8.00 -14.43
CA THR A 52 17.31 9.41 -14.69
C THR A 52 15.83 9.68 -14.44
N ASN A 53 14.93 8.80 -14.90
CA ASN A 53 13.49 8.91 -14.67
C ASN A 53 13.12 8.83 -13.18
N PHE A 54 13.74 7.91 -12.44
CA PHE A 54 13.55 7.83 -10.98
C PHE A 54 14.06 9.09 -10.27
N LYS A 55 15.21 9.61 -10.67
CA LYS A 55 15.78 10.83 -10.08
C LYS A 55 14.88 12.04 -10.36
N GLN A 56 14.34 12.15 -11.58
CA GLN A 56 13.39 13.19 -11.96
C GLN A 56 12.11 13.09 -11.13
N SER A 57 11.52 11.89 -11.02
CA SER A 57 10.33 11.64 -10.20
C SER A 57 10.54 11.96 -8.71
N LYS A 58 11.70 11.62 -8.15
CA LYS A 58 12.04 11.97 -6.75
C LYS A 58 12.19 13.48 -6.57
N LYS A 59 12.89 14.16 -7.48
CA LYS A 59 13.05 15.62 -7.43
C LYS A 59 11.72 16.35 -7.53
N THR A 60 10.82 15.92 -8.42
CA THR A 60 9.49 16.53 -8.58
C THR A 60 8.65 16.35 -7.31
N LYS A 61 8.63 15.14 -6.72
CA LYS A 61 7.92 14.89 -5.45
C LYS A 61 8.45 15.73 -4.29
N ILE A 62 9.77 15.88 -4.17
CA ILE A 62 10.41 16.69 -3.11
C ILE A 62 10.14 18.19 -3.33
N ASN A 63 10.19 18.66 -4.58
CA ASN A 63 9.82 20.04 -4.91
C ASN A 63 8.35 20.31 -4.60
N LEU A 64 7.44 19.39 -4.94
CA LEU A 64 6.02 19.53 -4.61
C LEU A 64 5.78 19.61 -3.10
N LYS A 65 6.39 18.70 -2.31
CA LYS A 65 6.26 18.70 -0.84
C LYS A 65 6.78 19.99 -0.22
N THR A 66 7.93 20.48 -0.68
CA THR A 66 8.53 21.73 -0.17
C THR A 66 7.73 22.97 -0.58
N ARG A 67 7.17 22.99 -1.80
CA ARG A 67 6.26 24.06 -2.25
C ARG A 67 4.95 24.04 -1.47
N LEU A 68 4.35 22.87 -1.25
CA LEU A 68 3.18 22.71 -0.39
C LEU A 68 3.44 23.19 1.02
N LYS A 69 4.58 22.82 1.61
CA LYS A 69 4.94 23.27 2.97
C LYS A 69 5.09 24.80 3.04
N LYS A 70 5.78 25.41 2.07
CA LYS A 70 5.86 26.88 1.97
C LYS A 70 4.49 27.53 1.80
N GLN A 71 3.63 26.98 0.94
CA GLN A 71 2.28 27.51 0.75
C GLN A 71 1.44 27.38 2.03
N VAL A 72 1.58 26.29 2.79
CA VAL A 72 0.92 26.12 4.09
C VAL A 72 1.45 27.12 5.13
N ASP A 73 2.76 27.32 5.18
CA ASP A 73 3.39 28.26 6.11
C ASP A 73 3.06 29.74 5.78
N GLU A 74 2.92 30.07 4.49
CA GLU A 74 2.52 31.39 3.98
C GLU A 74 0.99 31.55 3.85
N SER A 75 0.21 30.49 4.10
CA SER A 75 -1.24 30.53 3.88
C SER A 75 -1.95 31.47 4.86
N PRO A 76 -3.04 32.12 4.42
CA PRO A 76 -3.86 32.99 5.26
C PRO A 76 -4.35 32.27 6.53
N ALA A 77 -4.58 33.02 7.62
CA ALA A 77 -4.95 32.49 8.92
C ALA A 77 -6.16 31.51 8.89
N TRP A 78 -7.10 31.69 7.96
CA TRP A 78 -8.25 30.79 7.82
C TRP A 78 -7.88 29.38 7.32
N VAL A 79 -6.84 29.24 6.48
CA VAL A 79 -6.35 27.92 6.01
C VAL A 79 -5.60 27.21 7.13
N LYS A 80 -4.82 27.94 7.91
CA LYS A 80 -4.14 27.40 9.10
C LYS A 80 -5.15 26.92 10.14
N ASN A 81 -6.23 27.67 10.35
CA ASN A 81 -7.33 27.27 11.23
C ASN A 81 -8.10 26.04 10.70
N LEU A 82 -8.21 25.87 9.38
CA LEU A 82 -8.81 24.66 8.78
C LEU A 82 -7.89 23.44 8.94
N LEU A 83 -6.58 23.62 8.71
CA LEU A 83 -5.59 22.57 8.92
C LEU A 83 -5.44 22.19 10.39
N SER A 84 -5.64 23.11 11.33
CA SER A 84 -5.70 22.79 12.77
C SER A 84 -7.00 22.07 13.14
N PHE A 85 -8.09 22.33 12.44
CA PHE A 85 -9.33 21.54 12.58
C PHE A 85 -9.18 20.12 12.02
N VAL A 86 -8.29 19.95 11.03
CA VAL A 86 -7.86 18.67 10.45
C VAL A 86 -6.45 18.30 10.96
N GLU A 87 -6.11 18.72 12.18
CA GLU A 87 -4.91 18.22 12.84
C GLU A 87 -5.21 16.78 13.21
N LEU A 88 -4.79 15.87 12.32
CA LEU A 88 -5.08 14.45 12.43
C LEU A 88 -4.66 13.99 13.84
N PRO A 89 -5.58 13.38 14.62
CA PRO A 89 -5.21 12.85 15.92
C PRO A 89 -4.06 11.85 15.75
N PRO A 90 -3.24 11.62 16.81
CA PRO A 90 -2.03 10.81 16.74
C PRO A 90 -2.24 9.54 15.90
N MET A 91 -1.39 9.35 14.89
CA MET A 91 -1.54 8.26 13.90
C MET A 91 -1.68 6.88 14.56
N ASP A 92 -1.13 6.71 15.76
CA ASP A 92 -1.26 5.50 16.59
C ASP A 92 -2.73 5.13 16.89
N ILE A 93 -3.59 6.12 17.14
CA ILE A 93 -5.01 5.90 17.47
C ILE A 93 -5.80 5.56 16.19
N ILE A 94 -5.48 6.24 15.09
CA ILE A 94 -6.10 6.01 13.78
C ILE A 94 -5.77 4.59 13.29
N PHE A 95 -4.49 4.19 13.33
CA PHE A 95 -4.08 2.85 12.92
C PHE A 95 -4.67 1.75 13.81
N ARG A 96 -4.73 1.95 15.13
CA ARG A 96 -5.40 0.99 16.04
C ARG A 96 -6.87 0.78 15.69
N ARG A 97 -7.60 1.85 15.36
CA ARG A 97 -9.02 1.76 14.97
C ARG A 97 -9.19 1.14 13.59
N LEU A 98 -8.41 1.57 12.60
CA LEU A 98 -8.45 0.99 11.26
C LEU A 98 -8.09 -0.50 11.27
N PHE A 99 -7.08 -0.89 12.05
CA PHE A 99 -6.71 -2.28 12.21
C PHE A 99 -7.85 -3.07 12.83
N LEU A 100 -8.45 -2.59 13.92
CA LEU A 100 -9.61 -3.24 14.54
C LEU A 100 -10.77 -3.42 13.55
N PHE A 101 -11.13 -2.38 12.80
CA PHE A 101 -12.23 -2.45 11.82
C PHE A 101 -11.90 -3.35 10.63
N ALA A 102 -10.65 -3.35 10.16
CA ALA A 102 -10.20 -4.25 9.10
C ALA A 102 -10.17 -5.70 9.59
N PHE A 103 -9.80 -5.93 10.86
CA PHE A 103 -9.77 -7.26 11.46
C PHE A 103 -11.19 -7.79 11.66
N ILE A 104 -12.10 -6.99 12.22
CA ILE A 104 -13.51 -7.35 12.39
C ILE A 104 -14.20 -7.55 11.03
N GLY A 105 -13.95 -6.66 10.07
CA GLY A 105 -14.51 -6.75 8.73
C GLY A 105 -13.99 -7.95 7.95
N GLY A 106 -12.67 -8.20 7.99
CA GLY A 106 -12.05 -9.38 7.40
C GLY A 106 -12.51 -10.68 8.07
N TRP A 107 -12.59 -10.69 9.40
CA TRP A 107 -13.11 -11.81 10.17
C TRP A 107 -14.56 -12.13 9.82
N SER A 108 -15.38 -11.08 9.65
CA SER A 108 -16.78 -11.21 9.21
C SER A 108 -16.87 -11.86 7.85
N ILE A 109 -15.99 -11.53 6.90
CA ILE A 109 -16.03 -12.12 5.55
C ILE A 109 -15.62 -13.59 5.58
N MET A 110 -14.59 -13.93 6.37
CA MET A 110 -14.08 -15.30 6.46
C MET A 110 -15.03 -16.25 7.22
N ASN A 111 -15.81 -15.77 8.19
CA ASN A 111 -16.82 -16.57 8.91
C ASN A 111 -18.25 -16.48 8.31
N SER A 112 -18.45 -15.70 7.23
CA SER A 112 -19.76 -15.56 6.57
C SER A 112 -20.10 -16.71 5.62
N ALA A 113 -19.22 -17.70 5.45
CA ALA A 113 -19.47 -18.84 4.55
C ALA A 113 -20.30 -19.98 5.17
N GLU A 114 -20.53 -19.99 6.49
CA GLU A 114 -21.29 -21.05 7.19
C GLU A 114 -22.49 -20.55 8.02
N GLY A 115 -22.87 -19.28 7.87
CA GLY A 115 -23.99 -18.68 8.58
C GLY A 115 -25.32 -18.82 7.85
N GLY A 116 -26.04 -19.92 8.11
CA GLY A 116 -27.52 -19.94 8.05
C GLY A 116 -28.13 -18.84 8.94
N PRO A 117 -29.46 -18.85 9.22
CA PRO A 117 -30.37 -17.71 9.49
C PRO A 117 -29.99 -16.74 10.65
N ALA A 118 -28.79 -16.16 10.64
CA ALA A 118 -28.21 -15.35 11.71
C ALA A 118 -28.13 -13.86 11.32
N PHE A 119 -27.98 -13.55 10.04
CA PHE A 119 -28.11 -12.17 9.55
C PHE A 119 -29.55 -11.64 9.62
N GLN A 120 -30.53 -12.53 9.65
CA GLN A 120 -31.94 -12.17 9.86
C GLN A 120 -32.28 -11.91 11.34
N VAL A 121 -31.45 -12.40 12.27
CA VAL A 121 -31.62 -12.18 13.70
C VAL A 121 -30.92 -10.89 14.12
N CYS A 122 -29.77 -10.55 13.53
CA CYS A 122 -29.09 -9.28 13.78
C CYS A 122 -29.91 -8.03 13.38
N SER A 123 -30.78 -8.12 12.37
CA SER A 123 -31.68 -7.02 12.00
C SER A 123 -32.83 -6.81 13.00
N ILE A 124 -33.27 -7.87 13.70
CA ILE A 124 -34.30 -7.78 14.75
C ILE A 124 -33.69 -7.22 16.05
N PHE A 125 -32.40 -7.49 16.32
CA PHE A 125 -31.68 -6.96 17.48
C PHE A 125 -31.50 -5.43 17.48
N ALA A 126 -31.72 -4.75 16.35
CA ALA A 126 -31.70 -3.28 16.30
C ALA A 126 -32.90 -2.60 17.01
N MET A 127 -33.91 -3.37 17.42
CA MET A 127 -35.16 -2.86 18.03
C MET A 127 -35.35 -3.22 19.53
N ILE A 128 -34.38 -3.85 20.21
CA ILE A 128 -34.53 -4.24 21.63
C ILE A 128 -33.34 -3.68 22.46
N PRO A 129 -33.59 -3.01 23.61
CA PRO A 129 -32.53 -2.37 24.38
C PRO A 129 -31.51 -3.37 24.94
N ILE A 130 -30.24 -3.00 24.80
CA ILE A 130 -29.00 -3.80 24.85
C ILE A 130 -28.63 -4.34 26.25
N THR A 131 -29.47 -4.26 27.27
CA THR A 131 -29.00 -4.48 28.66
C THR A 131 -29.01 -5.92 29.17
N GLU A 132 -29.66 -6.89 28.51
CA GLU A 132 -29.79 -8.24 29.10
C GLU A 132 -29.14 -9.40 28.32
N CYS A 133 -28.84 -9.26 27.02
CA CYS A 133 -28.34 -10.40 26.21
C CYS A 133 -26.81 -10.58 26.24
N VAL A 134 -26.02 -9.53 26.45
CA VAL A 134 -24.55 -9.60 26.33
C VAL A 134 -23.89 -10.40 27.47
N SER A 135 -24.53 -10.45 28.65
CA SER A 135 -23.90 -11.01 29.85
C SER A 135 -23.91 -12.54 29.94
N SER A 136 -24.92 -13.22 29.39
CA SER A 136 -25.11 -14.66 29.66
C SER A 136 -24.55 -15.59 28.58
N TYR A 137 -24.37 -15.11 27.34
CA TYR A 137 -23.97 -15.97 26.22
C TYR A 137 -22.61 -15.61 25.61
N LEU A 138 -22.20 -14.34 25.64
CA LEU A 138 -20.99 -13.88 24.94
C LEU A 138 -19.71 -14.11 25.76
N ILE A 139 -19.77 -13.89 27.07
CA ILE A 139 -18.61 -13.98 27.98
C ILE A 139 -18.16 -15.44 28.18
N PRO A 140 -19.04 -16.43 28.45
CA PRO A 140 -18.62 -17.82 28.65
C PRO A 140 -18.07 -18.44 27.35
N ARG A 141 -18.66 -18.09 26.21
CA ARG A 141 -18.27 -18.65 24.91
C ARG A 141 -16.98 -18.05 24.36
N MET A 142 -16.70 -16.76 24.64
CA MET A 142 -15.38 -16.18 24.36
C MET A 142 -14.27 -16.80 25.22
N LEU A 143 -14.53 -17.13 26.49
CA LEU A 143 -13.53 -17.76 27.37
C LEU A 143 -13.17 -19.19 26.91
N VAL A 144 -14.16 -19.97 26.47
CA VAL A 144 -13.91 -21.32 25.89
C VAL A 144 -13.10 -21.20 24.60
N TRP A 145 -13.44 -20.24 23.74
CA TRP A 145 -12.73 -20.03 22.48
C TRP A 145 -11.31 -19.50 22.69
N PHE A 146 -11.08 -18.68 23.72
CA PHE A 146 -9.75 -18.20 24.08
C PHE A 146 -8.86 -19.33 24.60
N SER A 147 -9.43 -20.32 25.29
CA SER A 147 -8.71 -21.54 25.70
C SER A 147 -8.36 -22.41 24.50
N GLU A 148 -9.32 -22.69 23.60
CA GLU A 148 -9.07 -23.47 22.38
C GLU A 148 -8.06 -22.78 21.44
N MET A 149 -8.11 -21.45 21.36
CA MET A 149 -7.15 -20.70 20.54
C MET A 149 -5.73 -20.70 21.14
N LEU A 150 -5.60 -20.70 22.48
CA LEU A 150 -4.32 -20.88 23.16
C LEU A 150 -3.74 -22.29 22.95
N ASP A 151 -4.59 -23.30 22.88
CA ASP A 151 -4.18 -24.68 22.61
C ASP A 151 -3.77 -24.87 21.14
N LEU A 152 -4.47 -24.23 20.20
CA LEU A 152 -4.09 -24.21 18.78
C LEU A 152 -2.79 -23.42 18.55
N ALA A 153 -2.60 -22.29 19.22
CA ALA A 153 -1.38 -21.51 19.13
C ALA A 153 -0.16 -22.25 19.70
N LYS A 154 -0.35 -23.09 20.74
CA LYS A 154 0.71 -23.99 21.24
C LYS A 154 1.03 -25.11 20.25
N TYR A 155 0.00 -25.66 19.59
CA TYR A 155 0.18 -26.71 18.59
C TYR A 155 0.95 -26.23 17.35
N GLU A 156 0.74 -24.99 16.92
CA GLU A 156 1.41 -24.40 15.75
C GLU A 156 2.84 -23.89 16.04
N TYR A 157 3.18 -23.60 17.30
CA TYR A 157 4.50 -23.08 17.71
C TYR A 157 5.36 -24.03 18.56
N GLY A 158 4.92 -25.26 18.81
CA GLY A 158 5.77 -26.34 19.34
C GLY A 158 6.52 -26.00 20.64
N VAL A 159 5.77 -25.69 21.70
CA VAL A 159 6.23 -25.86 23.10
C VAL A 159 5.39 -26.93 23.76
#